data_AF-A0A658NJ92-F1
#
_entry.id   AF-A0A658NJ92-F1
#
_cell.length_a   1.000
_cell.length_b   1.000
_cell.length_c   1.000
_cell.angle_alpha   90.00
_cell.angle_beta   90.00
_cell.angle_gamma   90.00
#
_symmetry.space_group_name_H-M   'P 1'
#
loop_
_entity.id
_entity.type
_entity.pdbx_description
1 polymer ?
#
loop_
_entity_poly.entity_id
_entity_poly.type
_entity_poly.pdbx_seq_one_letter_code
_entity_poly.pdbx_strand_id
1 'polypeptide(L)' 'SGGWIKRSMAVHLKSNTGCQRLNINGAINIATLSAVVRFDDTINATSTIALFQQLEAANPTASRIIVICDNARYYK' A
#
# COMPACT_ATOMS: atom_id res chain seq x y z
N SER A 1 11.37 17.99 -12.62
CA SER A 1 11.74 18.67 -13.87
C SER A 1 10.48 18.94 -14.68
N GLY A 2 9.86 20.10 -14.49
CA GLY A 2 8.74 20.55 -15.32
C GLY A 2 9.20 21.71 -16.18
N GLY A 3 9.24 21.53 -17.49
CA GLY A 3 9.62 22.58 -18.44
C GLY A 3 8.66 22.58 -19.61
N TRP A 4 8.35 23.77 -20.12
CA TRP A 4 7.56 23.95 -21.34
C TRP A 4 8.36 23.43 -22.54
N ILE A 5 7.82 22.45 -23.26
CA ILE A 5 8.44 21.89 -24.46
C ILE A 5 7.85 22.60 -25.68
N LYS A 6 8.72 23.16 -26.53
CA LYS A 6 8.32 23.81 -27.77
C LYS A 6 7.66 22.78 -28.70
N ARG A 7 6.53 23.15 -29.33
CA ARG A 7 5.87 22.30 -30.34
C ARG A 7 6.88 21.86 -31.40
N SER A 8 6.78 20.60 -31.82
CA SER A 8 7.60 19.97 -32.87
C SER A 8 9.04 19.64 -32.49
N MET A 9 9.42 19.71 -31.20
CA MET A 9 10.73 19.27 -30.72
C MET A 9 10.63 17.91 -30.04
N ALA A 10 11.35 16.91 -30.55
CA ALA A 10 11.50 15.62 -29.89
C ALA A 10 12.40 15.80 -28.66
N VAL A 11 11.88 15.51 -27.47
CA VAL A 11 12.63 15.54 -26.22
C VAL A 11 12.60 14.14 -25.62
N HIS A 12 13.77 13.61 -25.28
CA HIS A 12 13.86 12.40 -24.48
C HIS A 12 13.38 12.71 -23.06
N LEU A 13 12.15 12.32 -22.75
CA LEU A 13 11.65 12.32 -21.39
C LEU A 13 12.39 11.23 -20.62
N LYS A 14 13.00 11.57 -19.49
CA LYS A 14 13.46 10.55 -18.55
C LYS A 14 12.23 9.75 -18.12
N SER A 15 12.13 8.52 -18.61
CA SER A 15 11.17 7.58 -18.08
C SER A 15 11.63 7.16 -16.67
N ASN A 16 10.67 6.79 -15.84
CA ASN A 16 10.82 6.30 -14.48
C ASN A 16 11.52 4.91 -14.40
N THR A 17 12.26 4.51 -15.43
CA THR A 17 13.22 3.40 -15.41
C THR A 17 14.20 3.58 -14.25
N GLY A 18 14.18 2.64 -13.30
CA GLY A 18 14.99 2.67 -12.08
C GLY A 18 14.24 3.12 -10.81
N CYS A 19 12.98 3.55 -10.91
CA CYS A 19 12.16 3.82 -9.74
C CYS A 19 11.82 2.49 -9.05
N GLN A 20 12.41 2.24 -7.88
CA GLN A 20 12.01 1.13 -7.03
C GLN A 20 10.56 1.33 -6.60
N ARG A 21 9.75 0.28 -6.77
CA ARG A 21 8.39 0.25 -6.23
C ARG A 21 8.48 0.14 -4.72
N LEU A 22 7.82 1.08 -4.04
CA LEU A 22 7.52 0.96 -2.61
C LEU A 22 6.07 0.51 -2.50
N ASN A 23 5.82 -0.77 -2.19
CA ASN A 23 4.45 -1.21 -1.98
C ASN A 23 4.07 -0.98 -0.53
N ILE A 24 2.88 -0.41 -0.35
CA ILE A 24 2.32 -0.08 0.95
C ILE A 24 1.08 -0.93 1.14
N ASN A 25 1.01 -1.64 2.26
CA ASN A 25 -0.20 -2.30 2.73
C ASN A 25 -0.59 -1.69 4.08
N GLY A 26 -1.88 -1.66 4.39
CA GLY A 26 -2.32 -1.11 5.65
C GLY A 26 -3.81 -1.14 5.86
N ALA A 27 -4.21 -0.84 7.08
CA ALA A 27 -5.61 -0.65 7.44
C ALA A 27 -5.77 0.55 8.35
N ILE A 28 -6.94 1.19 8.27
CA ILE A 28 -7.33 2.30 9.13
C ILE A 28 -8.50 1.87 10.02
N ASN A 29 -8.38 2.14 11.31
CA ASN A 29 -9.51 2.07 12.22
C ASN A 29 -10.33 3.36 12.07
N ILE A 30 -11.55 3.25 11.56
CA ILE A 30 -12.41 4.41 11.26
C ILE A 30 -12.89 5.16 12.51
N ALA A 31 -12.94 4.50 13.67
CA ALA A 31 -13.42 5.12 14.90
C ALA A 31 -12.34 5.99 15.56
N THR A 32 -11.08 5.53 15.51
CA THR A 32 -9.94 6.21 16.14
C THR A 32 -9.07 6.98 15.15
N LEU A 33 -9.28 6.76 13.84
CA LEU A 33 -8.44 7.25 12.74
C LEU A 33 -6.98 6.80 12.83
N SER A 34 -6.68 5.76 13.62
CA SER A 34 -5.33 5.19 13.72
C SER A 34 -5.08 4.25 12.54
N ALA A 35 -3.88 4.31 11.96
CA ALA A 35 -3.46 3.45 10.86
C ALA A 35 -2.37 2.46 11.29
N VAL A 36 -2.46 1.23 10.78
CA VAL A 36 -1.36 0.26 10.77
C VAL A 36 -0.88 0.16 9.33
N VAL A 37 0.41 0.41 9.11
CA VAL A 37 1.01 0.50 7.77
C VAL A 37 2.26 -0.38 7.70
N ARG A 38 2.41 -1.08 6.59
CA ARG A 38 3.54 -1.92 6.24
C ARG A 38 4.10 -1.55 4.89
N PHE A 39 5.40 -1.74 4.76
CA PHE A 39 6.13 -1.67 3.49
C PHE A 39 6.66 -3.05 3.19
N ASP A 40 6.27 -3.59 2.03
CA ASP A 40 6.66 -4.94 1.62
C ASP A 40 7.12 -4.91 0.14
N ASP A 41 8.07 -5.77 -0.22
CA ASP A 41 8.58 -5.84 -1.60
C ASP A 41 7.51 -6.29 -2.61
N THR A 42 6.48 -6.99 -2.14
CA THR A 42 5.30 -7.40 -2.93
C THR A 42 4.09 -7.57 -2.01
N ILE A 43 2.90 -7.21 -2.50
CA ILE A 43 1.63 -7.47 -1.80
C ILE A 43 1.11 -8.85 -2.22
N ASN A 44 1.09 -9.79 -1.28
CA ASN A 44 0.67 -11.18 -1.49
C ASN A 44 0.01 -11.73 -0.22
N ALA A 45 -0.32 -13.02 -0.22
CA ALA A 45 -0.96 -13.67 0.94
C ALA A 45 -0.09 -13.58 2.20
N THR A 46 1.23 -13.77 2.09
CA THR A 46 2.16 -13.68 3.23
C THR A 46 2.19 -12.28 3.85
N SER A 47 2.32 -11.22 3.04
CA SER A 47 2.31 -9.85 3.57
C SER A 47 0.93 -9.43 4.08
N THR A 48 -0.14 -10.02 3.54
CA THR A 48 -1.52 -9.84 4.04
C THR A 48 -1.71 -10.49 5.41
N ILE A 49 -1.23 -11.72 5.61
CA ILE A 49 -1.23 -12.39 6.92
C ILE A 49 -0.45 -11.56 7.95
N ALA A 50 0.74 -11.07 7.58
CA ALA A 50 1.55 -10.24 8.46
C ALA A 50 0.86 -8.93 8.84
N LEU A 51 0.08 -8.31 7.93
CA LEU A 51 -0.76 -7.17 8.27
C LEU A 51 -1.81 -7.55 9.32
N PHE A 52 -2.52 -8.67 9.14
CA PHE A 52 -3.56 -9.08 10.09
C PHE A 52 -3.00 -9.36 11.49
N GLN A 53 -1.82 -9.97 11.59
CA GLN A 53 -1.12 -10.15 12.87
C GLN A 53 -0.80 -8.80 13.54
N GLN A 54 -0.45 -7.77 12.77
CA GLN A 54 -0.26 -6.43 13.34
C GLN A 54 -1.56 -5.78 13.77
N LEU A 55 -2.67 -6.03 13.07
CA LEU A 55 -4.00 -5.56 13.50
C LEU A 55 -4.42 -6.20 14.81
N GLU A 56 -4.20 -7.51 14.97
CA GLU A 56 -4.43 -8.23 16.22
C GLU A 56 -3.57 -7.66 17.36
N ALA A 57 -2.27 -7.46 17.12
CA ALA A 57 -1.36 -6.89 18.11
C ALA A 57 -1.72 -5.44 18.49
N ALA A 58 -2.23 -4.64 17.54
CA ALA A 58 -2.67 -3.27 17.79
C ALA A 58 -4.02 -3.19 18.53
N ASN A 59 -4.78 -4.29 18.56
CA ASN A 59 -6.11 -4.35 19.20
C ASN A 59 -6.22 -5.56 20.15
N PRO A 60 -5.35 -5.68 21.18
CA PRO A 60 -5.22 -6.89 21.99
C PRO A 60 -6.47 -7.21 22.83
N THR A 61 -7.34 -6.23 23.07
CA THR A 61 -8.58 -6.39 23.83
C THR A 61 -9.83 -6.55 22.96
N ALA A 62 -9.69 -6.46 21.63
CA ALA A 62 -10.81 -6.61 20.73
C ALA A 62 -11.23 -8.08 20.64
N SER A 63 -12.48 -8.38 21.03
CA SER A 63 -13.04 -9.73 20.89
C SER A 63 -13.30 -10.11 19.43
N ARG A 64 -13.39 -9.12 18.53
CA ARG A 64 -13.54 -9.30 17.09
C ARG A 64 -13.00 -8.07 16.36
N ILE A 65 -12.26 -8.32 15.28
CA ILE A 65 -11.81 -7.31 14.32
C ILE A 65 -12.50 -7.61 12.98
N ILE A 66 -13.20 -6.64 12.42
CA ILE A 66 -13.82 -6.76 11.09
C ILE A 66 -12.97 -5.97 10.12
N VAL A 67 -12.40 -6.66 9.13
CA VAL A 67 -11.61 -6.03 8.06
C VAL A 67 -12.43 -6.03 6.79
N ILE A 68 -12.56 -4.86 6.16
CA ILE A 68 -13.20 -4.71 4.85
C ILE A 68 -12.08 -4.57 3.82
N CYS A 69 -11.95 -5.56 2.96
CA CYS A 69 -10.96 -5.60 1.88
C CYS A 69 -11.65 -5.57 0.51
N ASP A 70 -10.89 -5.24 -0.53
CA ASP A 70 -11.35 -5.49 -1.90
C ASP A 70 -11.33 -7.00 -2.24
N ASN A 71 -11.74 -7.37 -3.45
CA ASN A 71 -11.77 -8.78 -3.89
C ASN A 71 -10.46 -9.23 -4.57
N ALA A 72 -9.30 -8.71 -4.14
CA ALA A 72 -8.04 -9.15 -4.68
C ALA A 72 -7.75 -10.62 -4.34
N ARG A 73 -7.04 -11.34 -5.24
CA ARG A 73 -6.81 -12.79 -5.10
C ARG A 73 -6.05 -13.18 -3.84
N TYR A 74 -5.23 -12.28 -3.29
CA TYR A 74 -4.43 -12.53 -2.09
C TYR A 74 -5.22 -12.38 -0.78
N TYR A 75 -6.50 -11.99 -0.83
CA TYR A 75 -7.42 -12.02 0.30
C TYR A 75 -8.23 -13.33 0.40
N LYS A 76 -7.91 -14.34 -0.41
CA LYS A 76 -8.58 -15.64 -0.43
C LYS A 76 -7.72 -16.73 0.21
#